data_AF-A0A5N5F7B2-F1
#
_entry.id   AF-A0A5N5F7B2-F1
#
_cell.length_a   1.000
_cell.length_b   1.000
_cell.length_c   1.000
_cell.angle_alpha   90.00
_cell.angle_beta   90.00
_cell.angle_gamma   90.00
#
_symmetry.space_group_name_H-M   'P 1'
#
loop_
_entity.id
_entity.type
_entity.pdbx_description
1 polymer ?
#
loop_
_entity_poly.entity_id
_entity_poly.type
_entity_poly.pdbx_seq_one_letter_code
_entity_poly.pdbx_strand_id
1 'polypeptide(L)' 'MVLKAAIELNLLRIMAKARPGAFVSPADLASQLWTKNPDAPVMLDRMLYLVASYSILTYSPRTLHEVERLYGLE' A
#
# COMPACT_ATOMS: atom_id res chain seq x y z
N MET A 1 15.57 -2.83 -4.72
CA MET A 1 14.64 -3.87 -5.23
C MET A 1 13.26 -3.75 -4.56
N VAL A 2 12.63 -2.57 -4.55
CA VAL A 2 11.34 -2.39 -3.83
C VAL A 2 10.13 -2.69 -4.72
N LEU A 3 10.13 -2.24 -5.97
CA LEU A 3 9.08 -2.58 -6.93
C LEU A 3 8.94 -4.11 -7.11
N LYS A 4 10.08 -4.82 -7.23
CA LYS A 4 10.10 -6.28 -7.29
C LYS A 4 9.45 -6.91 -6.06
N ALA A 5 9.78 -6.45 -4.86
CA ALA A 5 9.17 -6.96 -3.63
C ALA A 5 7.65 -6.66 -3.57
N ALA A 6 7.21 -5.48 -4.03
CA ALA A 6 5.78 -5.14 -4.11
C ALA A 6 5.02 -6.06 -5.08
N ILE A 7 5.66 -6.48 -6.18
CA ILE A 7 5.13 -7.49 -7.13
C ILE A 7 5.08 -8.87 -6.48
N GLU A 8 6.15 -9.32 -5.82
CA GLU A 8 6.23 -10.63 -5.16
C GLU A 8 5.22 -10.78 -4.01
N LEU A 9 4.99 -9.70 -3.26
CA LEU A 9 3.94 -9.61 -2.24
C LEU A 9 2.53 -9.44 -2.83
N ASN A 10 2.38 -9.40 -4.16
CA ASN A 10 1.11 -9.21 -4.86
C ASN A 10 0.36 -7.91 -4.51
N LEU A 11 1.04 -6.88 -4.01
CA LEU A 11 0.40 -5.64 -3.54
C LEU A 11 -0.39 -4.94 -4.64
N LEU A 12 0.19 -4.84 -5.84
CA LEU A 12 -0.45 -4.20 -7.00
C LEU A 12 -1.72 -4.93 -7.43
N ARG A 13 -1.70 -6.28 -7.38
CA ARG A 13 -2.87 -7.10 -7.70
C ARG A 13 -3.95 -6.98 -6.65
N ILE A 14 -3.58 -6.88 -5.37
CA ILE A 14 -4.53 -6.64 -4.28
C ILE A 14 -5.22 -5.29 -4.48
N MET A 15 -4.48 -4.23 -4.80
CA MET A 15 -5.04 -2.92 -5.11
C MET A 15 -5.94 -2.95 -6.36
N ALA A 16 -5.53 -3.66 -7.42
CA ALA A 16 -6.32 -3.79 -8.65
C ALA A 16 -7.66 -4.54 -8.47
N LYS A 17 -7.76 -5.40 -7.45
CA LYS A 17 -9.03 -6.07 -7.09
C LYS A 17 -10.01 -5.14 -6.38
N ALA A 18 -9.55 -4.01 -5.87
CA ALA A 18 -10.43 -2.97 -5.37
C ALA A 18 -11.18 -2.28 -6.53
N ARG A 19 -12.07 -1.35 -6.21
CA ARG A 19 -12.75 -0.55 -7.24
C ARG A 19 -11.72 0.30 -8.02
N PRO A 20 -11.90 0.55 -9.32
CA PRO A 20 -11.09 1.53 -10.05
C PRO A 20 -11.06 2.88 -9.34
N GLY A 21 -9.86 3.44 -9.14
CA GLY A 21 -9.64 4.68 -8.38
C GLY A 21 -9.81 4.53 -6.86
N ALA A 22 -9.93 3.31 -6.33
CA ALA A 22 -9.92 3.08 -4.89
C ALA A 22 -8.53 3.27 -4.30
N PHE A 23 -8.52 3.85 -3.10
CA PHE A 23 -7.34 3.97 -2.27
C PHE A 23 -7.42 2.95 -1.14
N VAL A 24 -6.28 2.32 -0.81
CA VAL A 24 -6.18 1.26 0.19
C VAL A 24 -5.12 1.63 1.23
N SER A 25 -5.37 1.37 2.50
CA SER A 25 -4.38 1.64 3.56
C SER A 25 -3.31 0.52 3.63
N PRO A 26 -2.09 0.83 4.11
CA PRO A 26 -1.07 -0.18 4.40
C PRO A 26 -1.55 -1.25 5.40
N ALA A 27 -2.40 -0.89 6.35
CA ALA A 27 -2.98 -1.83 7.30
C ALA A 27 -3.94 -2.82 6.62
N ASP A 28 -4.80 -2.34 5.72
CA ASP A 28 -5.70 -3.19 4.93
C ASP A 28 -4.90 -4.16 4.04
N LEU A 29 -3.81 -3.70 3.44
CA LEU A 29 -2.92 -4.56 2.66
C LEU A 29 -2.23 -5.60 3.54
N ALA A 30 -1.70 -5.20 4.70
CA ALA A 30 -1.06 -6.13 5.63
C ALA A 30 -2.02 -7.24 6.10
N SER A 31 -3.29 -6.89 6.36
CA SER A 31 -4.31 -7.87 6.76
C SER A 31 -4.57 -8.95 5.70
N GLN A 32 -4.45 -8.59 4.42
CA GLN A 32 -4.64 -9.50 3.29
C GLN A 32 -3.42 -10.39 3.00
N LEU A 33 -2.26 -10.05 3.54
CA LEU A 33 -1.05 -10.89 3.46
C LEU A 33 -1.03 -12.01 4.51
N TRP A 34 -2.03 -12.08 5.40
CA TRP A 34 -2.11 -13.05 6.50
C TRP A 34 -0.82 -13.16 7.33
N THR A 35 -0.15 -12.03 7.53
CA THR A 35 1.11 -11.96 8.29
C THR A 35 0.83 -11.73 9.77
N LYS A 36 1.70 -12.26 10.64
CA LYS A 36 1.71 -12.00 12.08
C LYS A 36 2.67 -10.88 12.47
N ASN A 37 3.37 -10.29 11.49
CA ASN A 37 4.34 -9.22 11.76
C ASN A 37 3.60 -7.91 12.12
N PRO A 38 3.72 -7.42 13.37
CA PRO A 38 3.05 -6.18 13.76
C PRO A 38 3.60 -4.95 13.01
N ASP A 39 4.84 -5.00 12.52
CA ASP A 39 5.47 -3.90 11.79
C ASP A 39 5.09 -3.89 10.30
N ALA A 40 4.32 -4.88 9.82
CA ALA A 40 3.97 -5.00 8.41
C ALA A 40 3.31 -3.73 7.82
N PRO A 41 2.33 -3.08 8.47
CA PRO A 41 1.74 -1.85 7.94
C PRO A 41 2.77 -0.73 7.73
N VAL A 42 3.70 -0.54 8.68
CA VAL A 42 4.74 0.48 8.60
C VAL A 42 5.76 0.16 7.51
N MET A 43 6.14 -1.11 7.37
CA MET A 43 7.02 -1.56 6.29
C MET A 43 6.38 -1.35 4.92
N LEU A 44 5.09 -1.70 4.78
CA LEU A 44 4.33 -1.49 3.56
C LEU A 44 4.19 0.01 3.24
N ASP A 45 3.90 0.87 4.21
CA ASP A 45 3.82 2.32 3.98
C ASP A 45 5.12 2.86 3.37
N ARG A 46 6.27 2.50 3.94
CA ARG A 46 7.59 2.92 3.41
C ARG A 46 7.85 2.39 2.00
N MET A 47 7.49 1.14 1.72
CA MET A 47 7.64 0.53 0.40
C MET A 47 6.75 1.23 -0.63
N LEU A 48 5.47 1.43 -0.30
CA LEU A 48 4.48 2.03 -1.19
C LEU A 48 4.77 3.51 -1.44
N TYR A 49 5.24 4.24 -0.42
CA TYR A 49 5.68 5.62 -0.59
C TYR A 49 6.84 5.75 -1.58
N LEU A 50 7.82 4.86 -1.50
CA LEU A 50 8.91 4.82 -2.48
C LEU A 50 8.38 4.50 -3.87
N VAL A 51 7.49 3.52 -4.02
CA VAL A 51 6.89 3.18 -5.32
C VAL A 51 6.09 4.36 -5.89
N ALA A 52 5.35 5.09 -5.04
CA ALA A 52 4.60 6.28 -5.43
C ALA A 52 5.49 7.43 -5.91
N SER A 53 6.70 7.57 -5.36
CA SER A 53 7.68 8.56 -5.84
C SER A 53 8.15 8.36 -7.29
N TYR A 54 7.89 7.17 -7.86
CA TYR A 54 8.13 6.85 -9.27
C TYR A 54 6.86 6.89 -10.13
N SER A 55 5.76 7.50 -9.65
CA SER A 55 4.48 7.63 -10.39
C SER A 55 3.87 6.29 -10.83
N ILE A 56 4.15 5.22 -10.09
CA ILE A 56 3.50 3.90 -10.28
C ILE A 56 2.22 3.82 -9.43
N LEU A 57 2.20 4.57 -8.33
CA LEU A 57 1.08 4.67 -7.40
C LEU A 57 0.81 6.13 -7.11
N THR A 58 -0.47 6.45 -6.90
CA THR A 58 -0.88 7.71 -6.28
C THR A 58 -1.08 7.49 -4.78
N TYR A 59 -0.95 8.56 -3.98
CA TYR A 59 -1.31 8.52 -2.58
C TYR A 59 -2.20 9.69 -2.18
N SER A 60 -3.06 9.45 -1.18
CA SER A 60 -3.94 10.46 -0.60
C SER A 60 -3.78 10.44 0.92
N PRO A 61 -3.54 11.59 1.57
CA PRO A 61 -3.52 11.66 3.02
C PRO A 61 -4.94 11.49 3.58
N ARG A 62 -5.07 10.68 4.63
CA ARG A 62 -6.30 10.54 5.40
C ARG A 62 -6.01 10.84 6.87
N THR A 63 -6.74 11.80 7.41
CA THR A 63 -6.66 12.19 8.82
C THR A 63 -7.92 11.72 9.51
N LEU A 64 -7.81 10.66 10.32
CA LEU A 64 -8.90 10.24 11.21
C LEU A 64 -8.52 10.53 12.67
N HIS A 65 -7.57 9.75 13.20
CA HIS A 65 -6.98 9.91 14.53
C HIS A 65 -5.46 10.06 14.44
N GLU A 66 -4.85 9.36 13.48
CA GLU A 66 -3.47 9.53 13.04
C GLU A 66 -3.45 9.88 11.55
N VAL A 67 -2.35 10.47 11.09
CA VAL A 67 -2.14 10.73 9.66
C VAL A 67 -1.72 9.43 9.00
N GLU A 68 -2.59 8.85 8.18
CA GLU A 68 -2.26 7.70 7.33
C GLU A 68 -2.20 8.11 5.85
N ARG A 69 -1.39 7.41 5.06
CA ARG A 69 -1.39 7.52 3.60
C ARG A 69 -2.16 6.34 3.05
N LEU A 70 -3.10 6.63 2.15
CA LEU A 70 -3.74 5.61 1.35
C LEU A 70 -3.09 5.59 -0.03
N TYR A 71 -3.03 4.41 -0.64
CA TYR A 71 -2.38 4.21 -1.94
C TYR A 71 -3.36 3.69 -2.98
N GLY A 72 -3.28 4.21 -4.19
CA GLY A 72 -4.04 3.78 -5.35
C GLY A 72 -3.13 3.52 -6.54
N LEU A 73 -3.59 2.71 -7.49
CA LEU A 73 -2.94 2.60 -8.79
C LEU A 73 -3.17 3.92 -9.56
N GLU A 74 -2.13 4.40 -10.23
CA GLU A 74 -2.23 5.49 -11.21
C GLU A 74 -3.12 5.08 -12.40
#